data_AF-A0A962GX45-F1
#
_entry.id   AF-A0A962GX45-F1
#
_cell.length_a   1.000
_cell.length_b   1.000
_cell.length_c   1.000
_cell.angle_alpha   90.00
_cell.angle_beta   90.00
_cell.angle_gamma   90.00
#
_symmetry.space_group_name_H-M   'P 1'
#
loop_
_entity.id
_entity.type
_entity.pdbx_description
1 polymer ?
#
loop_
_entity_poly.entity_id
_entity_poly.type
_entity_poly.pdbx_seq_one_letter_code
_entity_poly.pdbx_strand_id
1 'polypeptide(L)'
;MYAKRAKIHAREVKGFFANLRKTAVIVLLGIYYLAPWLRWGTRQAILFDLPARQFHILGLTLWPQDFVFLSWLLIMAALLLFFATTVAGRVWCGYVCP
;
A
#
# COMPACT_ATOMS: atom_id res chain seq x y z
N MET A 1 13.13 -14.26 47.75
CA MET A 1 14.15 -14.24 46.65
C MET A 1 13.43 -13.89 45.35
N TYR A 2 13.36 -12.60 44.97
CA TYR A 2 12.76 -12.20 43.68
C TYR A 2 13.88 -12.04 42.65
N ALA A 3 13.84 -12.84 41.58
CA ALA A 3 14.77 -12.72 40.47
C ALA A 3 14.46 -11.44 39.67
N LYS A 4 15.46 -10.57 39.50
CA LYS A 4 15.34 -9.31 38.76
C LYS A 4 15.01 -9.62 37.30
N ARG A 5 13.90 -9.09 36.78
CA ARG A 5 13.44 -9.38 35.42
C ARG A 5 14.45 -8.86 34.39
N ALA A 6 14.90 -9.73 33.49
CA ALA A 6 15.80 -9.37 32.41
C ALA A 6 15.14 -8.30 31.52
N LYS A 7 15.82 -7.16 31.35
CA LYS A 7 15.37 -6.08 30.45
C LYS A 7 15.53 -6.57 29.01
N ILE A 8 14.42 -6.93 28.38
CA ILE A 8 14.36 -7.27 26.96
C ILE A 8 14.71 -6.00 26.17
N HIS A 9 15.86 -6.00 25.51
CA HIS A 9 16.25 -4.95 24.58
C HIS A 9 15.89 -5.39 23.17
N ALA A 10 15.39 -4.46 22.34
CA ALA A 10 15.13 -4.73 20.94
C ALA A 10 16.46 -5.07 20.25
N ARG A 11 16.62 -6.34 19.85
CA ARG A 11 17.78 -6.80 19.10
C ARG A 11 17.56 -6.42 17.62
N GLU A 12 18.49 -5.69 17.02
CA GLU A 12 18.44 -5.45 15.58
C GLU A 12 18.59 -6.78 14.83
N VAL A 13 17.52 -7.20 14.17
CA VAL A 13 17.53 -8.40 13.33
C VAL A 13 18.14 -8.03 11.98
N LYS A 14 19.38 -8.44 11.74
CA LYS A 14 20.04 -8.35 10.42
C LYS A 14 19.71 -9.62 9.62
N GLY A 15 19.12 -9.46 8.43
CA GLY A 15 18.77 -10.58 7.56
C GLY A 15 18.01 -10.17 6.30
N PHE A 16 17.82 -11.11 5.38
CA PHE A 16 17.14 -10.90 4.10
C PHE A 16 15.72 -10.34 4.27
N PHE A 17 14.92 -10.92 5.17
CA PHE A 17 13.55 -10.47 5.44
C PHE A 17 13.47 -9.08 6.08
N ALA A 18 14.49 -8.68 6.88
CA ALA A 18 14.55 -7.34 7.45
C ALA A 18 14.86 -6.26 6.39
N ASN A 19 15.74 -6.58 5.42
CA ASN A 19 15.96 -5.71 4.27
C ASN A 19 14.73 -5.62 3.37
N LEU A 20 14.01 -6.72 3.13
CA LEU A 20 12.77 -6.70 2.35
C LEU A 20 11.72 -5.79 2.99
N ARG A 21 11.55 -5.82 4.32
CA ARG A 21 10.68 -4.88 5.06
C ARG A 21 11.10 -3.43 4.84
N LYS A 22 12.39 -3.11 4.99
CA LYS A 22 12.89 -1.73 4.78
C LYS A 22 12.64 -1.26 3.35
N THR A 23 12.92 -2.10 2.37
CA THR A 23 12.67 -1.77 0.95
C THR A 23 11.17 -1.57 0.69
N ALA A 24 10.31 -2.44 1.21
CA ALA A 24 8.86 -2.29 1.07
C ALA A 24 8.36 -0.97 1.67
N VAL A 25 8.80 -0.62 2.89
CA VAL A 25 8.43 0.65 3.54
C VAL A 25 8.91 1.85 2.71
N ILE A 26 10.16 1.85 2.26
CA ILE A 26 10.72 2.96 1.46
C ILE A 26 9.95 3.10 0.13
N VAL A 27 9.63 1.99 -0.54
CA VAL A 27 8.89 2.00 -1.80
C VAL A 27 7.47 2.51 -1.62
N LEU A 28 6.72 1.99 -0.64
CA LEU A 28 5.35 2.45 -0.36
C LEU A 28 5.32 3.93 0.01
N LEU A 29 6.25 4.37 0.86
CA LEU A 29 6.33 5.76 1.29
C LEU A 29 6.75 6.68 0.13
N GLY A 30 7.69 6.23 -0.71
CA GLY A 30 8.09 6.93 -1.92
C GLY A 30 6.92 7.12 -2.89
N ILE A 31 6.15 6.06 -3.15
CA ILE A 31 4.94 6.14 -3.99
C ILE A 31 3.93 7.13 -3.40
N TYR A 32 3.68 7.07 -2.09
CA TYR A 32 2.72 7.95 -1.44
C TYR A 32 3.08 9.44 -1.58
N TYR A 33 4.36 9.79 -1.40
CA TYR A 33 4.80 11.18 -1.52
C TYR A 33 4.98 11.64 -2.97
N LEU A 34 5.35 10.75 -3.89
CA LEU A 34 5.55 11.08 -5.30
C LEU A 34 4.25 11.11 -6.11
N ALA A 35 3.25 10.30 -5.74
CA ALA A 35 1.95 10.24 -6.42
C ALA A 35 1.25 11.60 -6.58
N PRO A 36 1.14 12.47 -5.54
CA PRO A 36 0.50 13.77 -5.70
C PRO A 36 1.34 14.78 -6.48
N TRP A 37 2.65 14.56 -6.57
CA TRP A 37 3.58 15.46 -7.26
C TRP A 37 3.70 15.15 -8.75
N LEU A 38 3.27 13.95 -9.16
CA LEU A 38 3.16 13.57 -10.56
C LEU A 38 2.08 14.43 -11.24
N ARG A 39 2.49 15.24 -12.22
CA ARG A 39 1.61 16.06 -13.06
C ARG A 39 1.43 15.38 -14.40
N TRP A 40 0.18 15.24 -14.86
CA TRP A 40 -0.14 14.65 -16.15
C TRP A 40 -0.74 15.73 -17.06
N GLY A 41 0.10 16.31 -17.92
CA GLY A 41 -0.27 17.48 -18.74
C GLY A 41 -0.40 18.76 -17.90
N THR A 42 -1.52 19.47 -18.03
CA THR A 42 -1.81 20.71 -17.28
C THR A 42 -2.50 20.49 -15.93
N ARG A 43 -2.81 19.23 -15.56
CA ARG A 43 -3.57 18.84 -14.36
C ARG A 43 -2.78 17.90 -13.45
N GLN A 44 -3.13 17.91 -12.16
CA GLN A 44 -2.58 16.98 -11.17
C GLN A 44 -3.02 15.55 -11.51
N ALA A 45 -2.13 14.56 -11.31
CA ALA A 45 -2.40 13.19 -11.69
C ALA A 45 -3.63 12.60 -10.98
N ILE A 46 -3.96 13.02 -9.77
CA ILE A 46 -5.14 12.56 -9.04
C ILE A 46 -6.01 13.79 -8.81
N LEU A 47 -6.95 14.04 -9.72
CA LEU A 47 -7.90 15.15 -9.64
C LEU A 47 -9.33 14.58 -9.62
N PHE A 48 -10.03 14.82 -8.51
CA PHE A 48 -11.43 14.47 -8.34
C PHE A 48 -12.27 15.68 -8.77
N ASP A 49 -12.84 15.65 -9.98
CA ASP A 49 -13.71 16.72 -10.47
C ASP A 49 -15.18 16.39 -10.14
N LEU A 50 -15.61 16.86 -8.96
CA LEU A 50 -16.97 16.64 -8.42
C LEU A 50 -18.09 17.27 -9.27
N PRO A 51 -17.95 18.47 -9.86
CA PRO A 51 -19.04 19.05 -10.66
C PRO A 51 -19.25 18.35 -12.00
N ALA A 52 -18.20 17.86 -12.65
CA ALA A 52 -18.33 17.10 -13.91
C ALA A 52 -18.59 15.60 -13.71
N ARG A 53 -18.52 15.10 -12.47
CA ARG A 53 -18.57 13.66 -12.13
C ARG A 53 -17.53 12.85 -12.91
N GLN A 54 -16.37 13.47 -13.14
CA GLN A 54 -15.24 12.89 -13.87
C GLN A 54 -14.09 12.68 -12.89
N PHE A 55 -13.63 11.44 -12.77
CA PHE A 55 -12.50 11.10 -11.90
C PHE A 55 -11.26 10.90 -12.77
N HIS A 56 -10.28 11.80 -12.63
CA HIS A 56 -9.04 11.73 -13.37
C HIS A 56 -7.96 11.08 -12.49
N ILE A 57 -7.59 9.84 -12.82
CA ILE A 57 -6.52 9.09 -12.14
C ILE A 57 -5.41 8.80 -13.15
N LEU A 58 -4.27 9.48 -13.01
CA LEU A 58 -3.01 9.33 -13.73
C LEU A 58 -3.12 9.41 -15.27
N GLY A 59 -4.28 9.75 -15.85
CA GLY A 59 -4.52 9.72 -17.31
C GLY A 59 -5.78 8.96 -17.70
N LEU A 60 -6.32 8.11 -16.81
CA LEU A 60 -7.65 7.52 -16.97
C LEU A 60 -8.70 8.56 -16.58
N THR A 61 -9.59 8.89 -17.51
CA THR A 61 -10.75 9.75 -17.26
C THR A 61 -11.95 8.85 -17.11
N LEU A 62 -12.36 8.60 -15.86
CA LEU A 62 -13.47 7.71 -15.55
C LEU A 62 -14.78 8.43 -15.85
N TRP A 63 -15.49 7.96 -16.88
CA TRP A 63 -16.87 8.35 -17.16
C TRP A 63 -17.84 7.43 -16.42
N PRO A 64 -19.15 7.77 -16.34
CA PRO A 64 -20.16 6.95 -15.68
C PRO A 64 -20.18 5.47 -16.14
N GLN A 65 -19.75 5.20 -17.38
CA GLN A 65 -19.67 3.85 -17.94
C GLN A 65 -18.42 3.06 -17.49
N ASP A 66 -17.32 3.74 -17.15
CA ASP A 66 -16.05 3.10 -16.77
C ASP A 66 -16.00 2.66 -15.29
N PHE A 67 -17.02 3.01 -14.51
CA PHE A 67 -17.15 2.57 -13.12
C PHE A 67 -17.17 1.05 -12.95
N VAL A 68 -17.65 0.32 -13.97
CA VAL A 68 -17.66 -1.15 -13.98
C VAL A 68 -16.22 -1.69 -14.07
N PHE A 69 -15.33 -1.07 -14.82
CA PHE A 69 -13.92 -1.49 -14.88
C PHE A 69 -13.21 -1.23 -13.54
N LEU A 70 -13.51 -0.10 -12.89
CA LEU A 70 -12.97 0.20 -11.57
C LEU A 70 -13.46 -0.79 -10.50
N SER A 71 -14.73 -1.16 -10.52
CA SER A 71 -15.28 -2.14 -9.56
C SER A 71 -14.66 -3.52 -9.75
N TRP A 72 -14.50 -3.99 -11.00
CA TRP A 72 -13.78 -5.24 -11.29
C TRP A 72 -12.33 -5.20 -10.80
N LEU A 73 -11.62 -4.09 -11.00
CA LEU A 73 -10.26 -3.90 -10.49
C LEU A 73 -10.21 -4.00 -8.96
N LEU A 74 -11.13 -3.34 -8.27
CA LEU A 74 -11.24 -3.39 -6.80
C LEU A 74 -11.55 -4.80 -6.29
N ILE A 75 -12.44 -5.53 -6.98
CA ILE A 75 -12.76 -6.92 -6.65
C ILE A 75 -11.52 -7.81 -6.82
N MET A 76 -10.79 -7.68 -7.93
CA MET A 76 -9.55 -8.43 -8.14
C MET A 76 -8.51 -8.10 -7.07
N ALA A 77 -8.33 -6.82 -6.73
CA ALA A 77 -7.41 -6.41 -5.68
C ALA A 77 -7.79 -6.99 -4.31
N ALA A 78 -9.08 -6.99 -3.97
CA ALA A 78 -9.58 -7.59 -2.74
C ALA A 78 -9.30 -9.10 -2.72
N LEU A 79 -9.64 -9.83 -3.79
CA LEU A 79 -9.40 -11.26 -3.90
C LEU A 79 -7.91 -11.60 -3.78
N LEU A 80 -7.04 -10.84 -4.45
CA LEU A 80 -5.59 -10.98 -4.33
C LEU A 80 -5.08 -10.74 -2.92
N LEU A 81 -5.61 -9.71 -2.23
CA LEU A 81 -5.25 -9.43 -0.85
C LEU A 81 -5.67 -10.56 0.09
N PHE A 82 -6.90 -11.07 -0.04
CA PHE A 82 -7.37 -12.21 0.75
C PHE A 82 -6.54 -13.45 0.47
N PHE A 83 -6.28 -13.77 -0.79
CA PHE A 83 -5.45 -14.90 -1.20
C PHE A 83 -4.02 -14.79 -0.65
N ALA A 84 -3.38 -13.62 -0.74
CA ALA A 84 -2.07 -13.39 -0.16
C ALA A 84 -2.08 -13.55 1.37
N THR A 85 -3.14 -13.09 2.03
CA THR A 85 -3.28 -13.18 3.49
C THR A 85 -3.47 -14.62 3.97
N THR A 86 -4.23 -15.45 3.24
CA THR A 86 -4.42 -16.87 3.60
C THR A 86 -3.15 -17.70 3.37
N VAL A 87 -2.42 -17.44 2.28
CA VAL A 87 -1.17 -18.16 1.94
C VAL A 87 0.00 -17.73 2.84
N ALA A 88 0.10 -16.44 3.17
CA ALA A 88 1.27 -15.87 3.85
C ALA A 88 0.96 -15.32 5.26
N GLY A 89 -0.12 -15.74 5.92
CA GLY A 89 -0.60 -15.16 7.19
C GLY A 89 0.44 -15.08 8.32
N ARG A 90 1.35 -16.06 8.45
CA ARG A 90 2.45 -15.99 9.43
C ARG A 90 3.60 -15.06 9.02
N VAL A 91 3.88 -14.95 7.72
CA VAL A 91 4.86 -14.00 7.19
C VAL A 91 4.31 -12.57 7.33
N TRP A 92 3.00 -12.40 7.15
CA TRP A 92 2.30 -11.13 7.33
C TRP A 92 2.31 -10.66 8.79
N CYS A 93 1.90 -11.51 9.74
CA CYS A 93 1.95 -11.18 11.17
C CYS A 93 3.38 -10.96 11.69
N GLY A 94 4.41 -11.57 11.10
CA GLY A 94 5.81 -11.43 11.54
C GLY A 94 6.60 -10.28 10.91
N TYR A 95 6.26 -9.83 9.69
CA TYR A 95 7.05 -8.87 8.93
C TYR A 95 6.30 -7.63 8.43
N VAL A 96 4.96 -7.68 8.34
CA VAL A 96 4.11 -6.56 7.89
C VAL A 96 3.48 -5.81 9.07
N CYS A 97 3.33 -6.47 10.23
CA CYS A 97 3.02 -5.78 11.48
C CYS A 97 4.18 -4.84 11.86
N PRO A 98 3.95 -3.55 12.14
CA PRO A 98 5.01 -2.61 12.50
C PRO A 98 5.81 -3.07 13.74
#